data_AF-A0A519SCF7-F1
#
_entry.id   AF-A0A519SCF7-F1
#
_cell.length_a   1.000
_cell.length_b   1.000
_cell.length_c   1.000
_cell.angle_alpha   90.00
_cell.angle_beta   90.00
_cell.angle_gamma   90.00
#
_symmetry.space_group_name_H-M   'P 1'
#
loop_
_entity.id
_entity.type
_entity.pdbx_description
1 polymer ?
#
loop_
_entity_poly.entity_id
_entity_poly.type
_entity_poly.pdbx_seq_one_letter_code
_entity_poly.pdbx_strand_id
1 'polypeptide(L)'
;MLLLSLILGIIAALIVDLLLASVTMYIAHSHGHSKGKWFLLGMVLPFVSIFIALAVAIRDEQRAKAARGGAPKPVPEPGEF
;
A
#
# COMPACT_ATOMS: atom_id res chain seq x y z
N MET A 1 23.29 13.61 5.46
CA MET A 1 23.19 12.40 4.62
C MET A 1 21.79 11.79 4.63
N LEU A 2 21.20 11.40 5.78
CA LEU A 2 19.87 10.77 5.84
C LEU A 2 18.74 11.55 5.15
N LEU A 3 18.65 12.87 5.39
CA LEU A 3 17.62 13.72 4.78
C LEU A 3 17.70 13.73 3.24
N LEU A 4 18.91 13.86 2.69
CA LEU A 4 19.14 13.87 1.25
C LEU A 4 18.76 12.52 0.63
N SER A 5 19.15 11.40 1.24
CA SER A 5 18.79 10.06 0.78
C SER A 5 17.26 9.85 0.80
N LEU A 6 16.58 10.35 1.83
CA LEU A 6 15.13 10.27 1.94
C LEU A 6 14.43 11.08 0.84
N ILE A 7 14.90 12.32 0.59
CA ILE A 7 14.37 13.16 -0.49
C ILE A 7 14.55 12.48 -1.85
N LEU A 8 15.76 11.97 -2.15
CA LEU A 8 16.04 11.28 -3.40
C LEU A 8 15.18 10.03 -3.56
N GLY A 9 14.97 9.27 -2.47
CA GLY A 9 14.09 8.09 -2.45
C GLY A 9 12.64 8.45 -2.77
N ILE A 10 12.11 9.52 -2.17
CA ILE A 10 10.75 10.00 -2.45
C ILE A 10 10.62 10.43 -3.91
N ILE A 11 11.59 11.20 -4.44
CA ILE A 11 11.58 11.64 -5.84
C ILE A 11 11.60 10.44 -6.78
N ALA A 12 12.47 9.45 -6.54
CA ALA A 12 12.53 8.24 -7.35
C ALA A 12 11.20 7.46 -7.32
N ALA A 13 10.58 7.33 -6.14
CA ALA A 13 9.29 6.68 -6.00
C ALA A 13 8.18 7.43 -6.77
N LEU A 14 8.15 8.76 -6.72
CA LEU A 14 7.21 9.58 -7.48
C LEU A 14 7.41 9.42 -8.99
N ILE A 15 8.67 9.39 -9.47
CA ILE A 15 8.95 9.17 -10.90
C ILE A 15 8.42 7.81 -11.35
N VAL A 16 8.66 6.75 -10.57
CA VAL A 16 8.15 5.42 -10.85
C VAL A 16 6.62 5.43 -10.87
N ASP A 17 5.97 6.06 -9.90
CA ASP A 17 4.52 6.20 -9.85
C ASP A 17 3.94 6.89 -11.10
N LEU A 18 4.54 8.02 -11.51
CA LEU A 18 4.14 8.71 -12.75
C LEU A 18 4.28 7.84 -13.99
N LEU A 19 5.33 7.02 -14.08
CA LEU A 19 5.51 6.08 -15.19
C LEU A 19 4.42 5.01 -15.20
N LEU A 20 4.11 4.39 -14.05
CA LEU A 20 3.04 3.40 -13.96
C LEU A 20 1.66 4.01 -14.25
N ALA A 21 1.38 5.20 -13.73
CA ALA A 21 0.15 5.93 -14.03
C ALA A 21 0.03 6.25 -15.53
N SER A 22 1.15 6.59 -16.18
CA SER A 22 1.20 6.83 -17.63
C SER A 22 0.94 5.56 -18.44
N VAL A 23 1.50 4.42 -18.03
CA VAL A 23 1.21 3.12 -18.65
C VAL A 23 -0.28 2.77 -18.49
N THR A 24 -0.83 2.96 -17.30
CA THR A 24 -2.27 2.72 -17.01
C THR A 24 -3.15 3.58 -17.92
N MET A 25 -2.82 4.87 -18.03
CA MET A 25 -3.48 5.80 -18.94
C MET A 25 -3.39 5.32 -20.40
N TYR A 26 -2.21 4.90 -20.85
CA TYR A 26 -1.99 4.46 -22.23
C TYR A 26 -2.85 3.24 -22.57
N ILE A 27 -2.86 2.24 -21.69
CA ILE A 27 -3.68 1.04 -21.84
C ILE A 27 -5.17 1.43 -21.90
N ALA A 28 -5.64 2.26 -20.99
CA ALA A 28 -7.05 2.64 -20.98
C ALA A 28 -7.44 3.44 -22.23
N HIS A 29 -6.56 4.34 -22.67
CA HIS A 29 -6.76 5.13 -23.88
C HIS A 29 -6.80 4.27 -25.15
N SER A 30 -5.96 3.23 -25.25
CA SER A 30 -5.99 2.32 -26.39
C SER A 30 -7.29 1.53 -26.50
N HIS A 31 -8.05 1.43 -25.41
CA HIS A 31 -9.37 0.80 -25.34
C HIS A 31 -10.54 1.81 -25.41
N GLY A 32 -10.27 3.08 -25.78
CA GLY A 32 -11.30 4.10 -25.96
C GLY A 32 -11.76 4.79 -24.67
N HIS A 33 -11.09 4.56 -23.54
CA HIS A 33 -11.41 5.25 -22.29
C HIS A 33 -10.70 6.61 -22.14
N SER A 34 -11.20 7.44 -21.21
CA SER A 34 -10.67 8.79 -20.95
C SER A 34 -9.26 8.75 -20.34
N LYS A 35 -8.30 9.39 -21.02
CA LYS A 35 -6.89 9.50 -20.59
C LYS A 35 -6.76 9.99 -19.13
N GLY A 36 -7.37 11.14 -18.83
CA GLY A 36 -7.19 11.81 -17.53
C GLY A 36 -7.74 11.01 -16.35
N LYS A 37 -8.88 10.32 -16.53
CA LYS A 37 -9.48 9.52 -15.46
C LYS A 37 -8.58 8.36 -15.05
N TRP A 38 -8.01 7.66 -16.02
CA TRP A 38 -7.17 6.49 -15.77
C TRP A 38 -5.75 6.84 -15.32
N PHE A 39 -5.23 7.99 -15.76
CA PHE A 39 -4.00 8.54 -15.21
C PHE A 39 -4.15 8.91 -13.74
N LEU A 40 -5.19 9.67 -13.40
CA LEU A 40 -5.46 10.06 -12.00
C LEU A 40 -5.75 8.83 -11.14
N LEU A 41 -6.47 7.85 -11.68
CA LEU A 41 -6.69 6.57 -11.00
C LEU A 41 -5.36 5.89 -10.70
N GLY A 42 -4.48 5.74 -11.69
CA GLY A 42 -3.17 5.11 -11.53
C GLY A 42 -2.29 5.80 -10.48
N MET A 43 -2.34 7.13 -10.42
CA MET A 43 -1.59 7.94 -9.45
C MET A 43 -2.17 7.86 -8.03
N VAL A 44 -3.49 7.80 -7.88
CA VAL A 44 -4.15 7.81 -6.56
C VAL A 44 -4.20 6.41 -5.93
N LEU A 45 -4.24 5.37 -6.77
CA LEU A 45 -4.41 3.98 -6.35
C LEU A 45 -3.39 3.50 -5.29
N PRO A 46 -2.08 3.81 -5.37
CA PRO A 46 -1.11 3.37 -4.37
C PRO A 46 -1.36 3.99 -3.00
N PHE A 47 -1.87 5.22 -2.94
CA PHE A 47 -2.22 5.86 -1.68
C PHE A 47 -3.44 5.21 -1.06
N VAL A 48 -4.46 4.92 -1.87
CA VAL A 48 -5.68 4.24 -1.41
C VAL A 48 -5.38 2.80 -0.97
N SER A 49 -4.46 2.10 -1.64
CA SER A 49 -4.11 0.72 -1.32
C SER A 49 -3.49 0.57 0.07
N ILE A 50 -2.76 1.58 0.57
CA ILE A 50 -2.22 1.60 1.93
C ILE A 50 -3.35 1.55 2.97
N PHE A 51 -4.40 2.36 2.78
CA PHE A 51 -5.55 2.35 3.69
C PHE A 51 -6.31 1.02 3.64
N ILE A 52 -6.44 0.43 2.45
CA ILE A 52 -7.06 -0.88 2.29
C ILE A 52 -6.24 -1.94 3.03
N ALA A 53 -4.91 -1.96 2.84
CA ALA A 53 -4.02 -2.90 3.52
C ALA A 53 -4.12 -2.76 5.04
N LEU A 54 -4.15 -1.52 5.55
CA LEU A 54 -4.32 -1.25 6.98
C LEU A 54 -5.68 -1.76 7.49
N ALA A 55 -6.76 -1.47 6.77
CA ALA A 55 -8.10 -1.94 7.13
C ALA A 55 -8.18 -3.48 7.16
N VAL A 56 -7.54 -4.14 6.19
CA VAL A 56 -7.44 -5.61 6.15
C VAL A 56 -6.63 -6.12 7.33
N ALA A 57 -5.48 -5.53 7.64
CA ALA A 57 -4.66 -5.91 8.79
C ALA A 57 -5.43 -5.81 10.12
N ILE A 58 -6.17 -4.71 10.32
CA ILE A 58 -7.02 -4.53 11.51
C ILE A 58 -8.12 -5.60 11.58
N ARG A 59 -8.78 -5.89 10.45
CA ARG A 59 -9.84 -6.90 10.39
C ARG A 59 -9.29 -8.29 10.70
N ASP A 60 -8.11 -8.61 10.19
CA ASP A 60 -7.45 -9.90 10.43
C ASP A 60 -7.00 -10.02 11.89
N GLU A 61 -6.48 -8.96 12.50
CA GLU A 61 -6.22 -8.93 13.94
C GLU A 61 -7.47 -9.16 14.78
N GLN A 62 -8.59 -8.53 14.42
CA GLN A 62 -9.87 -8.70 15.13
C GLN A 62 -10.38 -10.14 15.00
N ARG A 63 -10.29 -10.73 13.80
CA ARG A 63 -10.61 -12.14 13.57
C ARG A 63 -9.71 -13.07 14.37
N ALA A 64 -8.40 -12.78 14.42
CA ALA A 64 -7.46 -13.53 15.22
C ALA A 64 -7.76 -13.42 16.74
N LYS A 65 -8.13 -12.22 17.23
CA LYS A 65 -8.54 -12.01 18.63
C LYS A 65 -9.84 -12.73 18.95
N ALA A 66 -10.83 -12.71 18.05
CA ALA A 66 -12.08 -13.43 18.20
C ALA A 66 -11.88 -14.95 18.19
N ALA A 67 -11.02 -15.47 17.31
CA ALA A 67 -10.62 -16.88 17.31
C ALA A 67 -9.82 -17.27 18.57
N ARG A 68 -9.08 -16.33 19.16
CA ARG A 68 -8.39 -16.48 20.45
C ARG A 68 -9.28 -16.22 21.66
N GLY A 69 -10.59 -16.01 21.49
CA GLY A 69 -11.58 -15.72 22.54
C GLY A 69 -11.79 -16.85 23.56
N GLY A 70 -10.71 -17.29 24.20
CA GLY A 70 -10.66 -18.31 25.24
C GLY A 70 -9.26 -18.83 25.60
N ALA A 71 -8.22 -18.58 24.80
CA ALA A 71 -6.86 -19.07 25.10
C ALA A 71 -5.94 -17.91 25.54
N PRO A 72 -5.27 -18.01 26.71
CA PRO A 72 -4.29 -17.01 27.14
C PRO A 72 -3.20 -16.84 26.08
N LYS A 73 -2.71 -15.60 25.90
CA LYS A 73 -1.51 -15.34 25.08
C LYS A 73 -0.39 -16.26 25.60
N PRO A 74 0.28 -17.08 24.76
CA PRO A 74 1.42 -17.85 25.22
C PRO A 74 2.44 -16.88 25.83
N VAL A 75 2.84 -17.15 27.07
CA VAL A 75 3.89 -16.39 27.75
C VAL A 75 5.17 -16.60 26.93
N PRO A 76 5.84 -15.53 26.46
CA PRO A 76 7.14 -15.68 25.82
C PRO A 76 8.09 -16.41 26.76
N GLU A 77 8.73 -17.49 26.30
CA GLU A 77 9.75 -18.15 27.10
C GLU A 77 10.93 -17.18 27.29
N PRO A 78 11.51 -17.10 28.51
CA PRO A 78 12.63 -16.21 28.77
C PRO A 78 13.80 -16.52 27.83
N GLY A 79 14.02 -15.68 26.82
CA GLY A 79 15.09 -15.87 25.83
C GLY A 79 14.75 -15.41 24.41
N GLU A 80 13.46 -15.22 24.10
CA GLU A 80 13.06 -14.61 22.82
C GLU A 80 12.99 -13.09 22.97
N PHE A 81 14.12 -12.43 22.70
CA PHE A 81 14.22 -10.98 22.45
C PHE A 81 14.41 -10.72 20.95
#